data_AF-A0A355UEZ9-F1
#
_entry.id   AF-A0A355UEZ9-F1
#
_cell.length_a   1.000
_cell.length_b   1.000
_cell.length_c   1.000
_cell.angle_alpha   90.00
_cell.angle_beta   90.00
_cell.angle_gamma   90.00
#
_symmetry.space_group_name_H-M   'P 1'
#
loop_
_entity.id
_entity.type
_entity.pdbx_description
1 polymer ?
#
loop_
_entity_poly.entity_id
_entity_poly.type
_entity_poly.pdbx_seq_one_letter_code
_entity_poly.pdbx_strand_id
1 'polypeptide(L)'
;MNKKTYFLILSLAIFSFTKIFSQDTSKSLGKIEGNIDVSATGGAVYTIPIAVPPGTKGMQPNITLIYNSQAGTGVMGKGWNISGLSAISRGGKTFYHDNKNEKVKFDDTDHFISDGMTLIPVNGSNGAEGTEYRTEIESYVRFYSRGRIGNSPERFEAQMKNGSIAEYGSNPNSRYNTLERNNNALEIKEEPLSWNISKITDEFGNYMTFTYINNSTTGDFLISEINYTGNVAANQAPYNKVVFEYED
;
A
#
# COMPACT_ATOMS: atom_id res chain seq x y z
N MET A 1 -74.69 -10.33 -35.39
CA MET A 1 -73.88 -9.69 -34.33
C MET A 1 -72.42 -9.71 -34.76
N ASN A 2 -71.96 -8.67 -35.44
CA ASN A 2 -70.57 -8.53 -35.90
C ASN A 2 -69.84 -7.60 -34.93
N LYS A 3 -68.95 -8.15 -34.08
CA LYS A 3 -68.07 -7.35 -33.23
C LYS A 3 -67.03 -6.65 -34.12
N LYS A 4 -67.11 -5.31 -34.21
CA LYS A 4 -66.05 -4.49 -34.78
C LYS A 4 -64.93 -4.36 -33.76
N THR A 5 -63.79 -4.96 -34.07
CA THR A 5 -62.54 -4.79 -33.30
C THR A 5 -61.90 -3.46 -33.73
N TYR A 6 -61.74 -2.53 -32.80
CA TYR A 6 -60.99 -1.30 -33.00
C TYR A 6 -59.55 -1.52 -32.51
N PHE A 7 -58.57 -1.39 -33.40
CA PHE A 7 -57.15 -1.34 -33.04
C PHE A 7 -56.75 0.13 -32.88
N LEU A 8 -56.33 0.51 -31.67
CA LEU A 8 -55.66 1.77 -31.40
C LEU A 8 -54.17 1.59 -31.76
N ILE A 9 -53.69 2.29 -32.78
CA ILE A 9 -52.25 2.39 -33.06
C ILE A 9 -51.70 3.54 -32.23
N LEU A 10 -51.04 3.22 -31.12
CA LEU A 10 -50.28 4.21 -30.34
C LEU A 10 -48.90 4.36 -31.01
N SER A 11 -48.74 5.41 -31.82
CA SER A 11 -47.44 5.83 -32.32
C SER A 11 -46.66 6.49 -31.18
N LEU A 12 -45.69 5.76 -30.61
CA LEU A 12 -44.73 6.32 -29.66
C LEU A 12 -43.50 6.79 -30.45
N ALA A 13 -43.42 8.09 -30.72
CA ALA A 13 -42.21 8.70 -31.27
C ALA A 13 -41.13 8.70 -30.17
N ILE A 14 -40.24 7.71 -30.18
CA ILE A 14 -39.02 7.73 -29.38
C ILE A 14 -38.06 8.70 -30.09
N PHE A 15 -38.01 9.95 -29.62
CA PHE A 15 -36.87 10.82 -29.90
C PHE A 15 -35.67 10.25 -29.16
N SER A 16 -34.88 9.41 -29.83
CA SER A 16 -33.53 9.12 -29.38
C SER A 16 -32.73 10.41 -29.44
N PHE A 17 -32.58 11.09 -28.31
CA PHE A 17 -31.50 12.03 -28.12
C PHE A 17 -30.20 11.22 -28.10
N THR A 18 -29.62 10.99 -29.27
CA THR A 18 -28.18 10.73 -29.34
C THR A 18 -27.49 11.98 -28.85
N LYS A 19 -27.05 11.98 -27.58
CA LYS A 19 -25.97 12.88 -27.17
C LYS A 19 -24.77 12.51 -28.02
N ILE A 20 -24.59 13.22 -29.14
CA ILE A 20 -23.33 13.26 -29.85
C ILE A 20 -22.38 13.99 -28.91
N PHE A 21 -21.57 13.23 -28.17
CA PHE A 21 -20.38 13.80 -27.57
C PHE A 21 -19.47 14.18 -28.74
N SER A 22 -19.52 15.45 -29.14
CA SER A 22 -18.51 16.02 -30.00
C SER A 22 -17.22 16.06 -29.17
N GLN A 23 -16.27 15.19 -29.50
CA GLN A 23 -14.93 15.26 -28.95
C GLN A 23 -14.28 16.53 -29.51
N ASP A 24 -14.02 17.49 -28.64
CA ASP A 24 -13.30 18.71 -28.99
C ASP A 24 -11.86 18.35 -29.35
N THR A 25 -11.59 18.21 -30.65
CA THR A 25 -10.25 17.90 -31.19
C THR A 25 -9.29 19.10 -31.14
N SER A 26 -9.76 20.28 -30.68
CA SER A 26 -8.91 21.45 -30.44
C SER A 26 -8.20 21.42 -29.08
N LYS A 27 -8.68 20.59 -28.15
CA LYS A 27 -7.95 20.24 -26.92
C LYS A 27 -7.06 19.04 -27.19
N SER A 28 -5.78 19.15 -26.81
CA SER A 28 -4.91 17.98 -26.69
C SER A 28 -5.67 16.89 -25.95
N LEU A 29 -5.81 15.72 -26.56
CA LEU A 29 -6.19 14.51 -25.83
C LEU A 29 -5.29 14.47 -24.61
N GLY A 30 -5.88 14.54 -23.42
CA GLY A 30 -5.13 14.76 -22.18
C GLY A 30 -3.97 13.79 -22.13
N LYS A 31 -2.74 14.31 -22.19
CA LYS A 31 -1.55 13.48 -21.98
C LYS A 31 -1.63 13.05 -20.52
N ILE A 32 -1.61 11.74 -20.27
CA ILE A 32 -1.37 11.25 -18.91
C ILE A 32 0.00 11.82 -18.52
N GLU A 33 0.01 12.68 -17.50
CA GLU A 33 1.27 13.22 -17.00
C GLU A 33 2.14 12.06 -16.56
N GLY A 34 3.34 12.00 -17.12
CA GLY A 34 4.28 10.93 -16.87
C GLY A 34 5.70 11.37 -17.15
N ASN A 35 6.63 10.89 -16.35
CA ASN A 35 8.06 11.19 -16.46
C ASN A 35 8.82 9.94 -16.93
N ILE A 36 9.71 10.13 -17.91
CA ILE A 36 10.62 9.10 -18.41
C ILE A 36 12.01 9.43 -17.86
N ASP A 37 12.70 8.43 -17.34
CA ASP A 37 14.09 8.55 -16.89
C ASP A 37 14.90 7.27 -17.18
N VAL A 38 16.21 7.34 -16.97
CA VAL A 38 17.12 6.20 -16.99
C VAL A 38 17.75 6.05 -15.61
N SER A 39 17.52 4.90 -14.98
CA SER A 39 18.10 4.58 -13.67
C SER A 39 19.63 4.52 -13.71
N ALA A 40 20.28 4.65 -12.54
CA ALA A 40 21.73 4.57 -12.40
C ALA A 40 22.33 3.23 -12.91
N THR A 41 21.52 2.18 -13.00
CA THR A 41 21.90 0.86 -13.54
C THR A 41 21.55 0.68 -15.02
N GLY A 42 21.13 1.74 -15.72
CA GLY A 42 20.81 1.74 -17.14
C GLY A 42 19.43 1.18 -17.51
N GLY A 43 18.55 0.93 -16.53
CA GLY A 43 17.17 0.54 -16.78
C GLY A 43 16.28 1.74 -17.14
N ALA A 44 15.33 1.55 -18.07
CA ALA A 44 14.34 2.57 -18.42
C ALA A 44 13.27 2.66 -17.32
N VAL A 45 12.96 3.89 -16.89
CA VAL A 45 12.00 4.17 -15.82
C VAL A 45 10.86 5.03 -16.36
N TYR A 46 9.63 4.67 -16.00
CA TYR A 46 8.43 5.49 -16.29
C TYR A 46 7.62 5.71 -15.02
N THR A 47 7.16 6.93 -14.79
CA THR A 47 6.46 7.31 -13.56
C THR A 47 5.16 8.02 -13.91
N ILE A 48 4.02 7.49 -13.47
CA ILE A 48 2.68 8.07 -13.68
C ILE A 48 2.04 8.37 -12.32
N PRO A 49 1.99 9.64 -11.86
CA PRO A 49 1.28 9.98 -10.63
C PRO A 49 -0.23 9.79 -10.82
N ILE A 50 -0.89 9.22 -9.80
CA ILE A 50 -2.34 9.14 -9.74
C ILE A 50 -2.86 10.38 -9.03
N ALA A 51 -3.54 11.25 -9.78
CA ALA A 51 -4.16 12.44 -9.23
C ALA A 51 -5.33 12.07 -8.30
N VAL A 52 -5.27 12.56 -7.06
CA VAL A 52 -6.33 12.40 -6.06
C VAL A 52 -6.85 13.79 -5.65
N PRO A 53 -8.13 13.91 -5.26
CA PRO A 53 -8.64 15.13 -4.65
C PRO A 53 -7.75 15.59 -3.48
N PRO A 54 -7.54 16.90 -3.31
CA PRO A 54 -6.73 17.41 -2.21
C PRO A 54 -7.22 16.96 -0.85
N GLY A 55 -6.28 16.55 0.00
CA GLY A 55 -6.54 16.19 1.38
C GLY A 55 -6.52 17.40 2.32
N THR A 56 -7.13 17.26 3.49
CA THR A 56 -7.10 18.29 4.54
C THR A 56 -5.66 18.62 4.90
N LYS A 57 -5.27 19.91 4.76
CA LYS A 57 -3.88 20.38 4.99
C LYS A 57 -2.81 19.62 4.19
N GLY A 58 -3.17 19.05 3.03
CA GLY A 58 -2.23 18.29 2.20
C GLY A 58 -2.00 16.84 2.65
N MET A 59 -2.75 16.35 3.65
CA MET A 59 -2.78 14.92 4.02
C MET A 59 -3.57 14.13 2.98
N GLN A 60 -2.90 13.75 1.89
CA GLN A 60 -3.46 12.98 0.79
C GLN A 60 -2.52 11.85 0.34
N PRO A 61 -3.05 10.77 -0.26
CA PRO A 61 -2.22 9.70 -0.79
C PRO A 61 -1.34 10.22 -1.93
N ASN A 62 -0.09 9.78 -1.96
CA ASN A 62 0.81 9.99 -3.10
C ASN A 62 1.07 8.65 -3.78
N ILE A 63 0.13 8.23 -4.63
CA ILE A 63 0.18 6.95 -5.33
C ILE A 63 0.67 7.17 -6.76
N THR A 64 1.55 6.30 -7.21
CA THR A 64 2.20 6.41 -8.52
C THR A 64 2.35 5.04 -9.16
N LEU A 65 2.12 4.94 -10.47
CA LEU A 65 2.47 3.76 -11.24
C LEU A 65 3.92 3.92 -11.69
N ILE A 66 4.76 2.96 -11.34
CA ILE A 66 6.17 2.96 -11.72
C ILE A 66 6.46 1.78 -12.64
N TYR A 67 7.19 2.06 -13.71
CA TYR A 67 7.79 1.06 -14.57
C TYR A 67 9.30 1.08 -14.38
N ASN A 68 9.93 -0.08 -14.33
CA ASN A 68 11.37 -0.24 -14.51
C ASN A 68 11.63 -1.46 -15.39
N SER A 69 12.37 -1.28 -16.49
CA SER A 69 12.66 -2.37 -17.44
C SER A 69 13.48 -3.52 -16.86
N GLN A 70 14.17 -3.30 -15.75
CA GLN A 70 14.94 -4.29 -15.00
C GLN A 70 14.18 -4.87 -13.80
N ALA A 71 12.99 -4.33 -13.47
CA ALA A 71 12.18 -4.87 -12.39
C ALA A 71 11.51 -6.19 -12.79
N GLY A 72 11.28 -7.04 -11.79
CA GLY A 72 10.52 -8.28 -11.93
C GLY A 72 9.03 -8.05 -12.19
N THR A 73 8.23 -9.09 -11.98
CA THR A 73 6.78 -8.98 -12.05
C THR A 73 6.24 -8.33 -10.77
N GLY A 74 5.58 -7.19 -10.91
CA GLY A 74 4.83 -6.57 -9.82
C GLY A 74 3.33 -6.82 -9.97
N VAL A 75 2.54 -6.17 -9.10
CA VAL A 75 1.08 -6.33 -9.03
C VAL A 75 0.33 -5.87 -10.28
N MET A 76 1.01 -5.15 -11.18
CA MET A 76 0.46 -4.66 -12.45
C MET A 76 1.14 -5.33 -13.67
N GLY A 77 1.88 -6.42 -13.44
CA GLY A 77 2.59 -7.15 -14.47
C GLY A 77 4.09 -6.84 -14.53
N LYS A 78 4.74 -7.37 -15.58
CA LYS A 78 6.20 -7.33 -15.71
C LYS A 78 6.72 -5.88 -15.81
N GLY A 79 7.63 -5.54 -14.90
CA GLY A 79 8.26 -4.23 -14.83
C GLY A 79 7.39 -3.13 -14.22
N TRP A 80 6.10 -3.36 -14.00
CA TRP A 80 5.16 -2.37 -13.45
C TRP A 80 4.84 -2.65 -11.98
N ASN A 81 4.78 -1.59 -11.17
CA ASN A 81 4.40 -1.67 -9.78
C ASN A 81 3.67 -0.39 -9.32
N ILE A 82 3.01 -0.49 -8.17
CA ILE A 82 2.43 0.65 -7.45
C ILE A 82 3.47 1.15 -6.45
N SER A 83 3.74 2.44 -6.46
CA SER A 83 4.60 3.14 -5.51
C SER A 83 3.77 4.08 -4.62
N GLY A 84 4.37 4.53 -3.52
CA GLY A 84 3.71 5.37 -2.52
C GLY A 84 3.17 4.61 -1.30
N LEU A 85 3.51 3.32 -1.18
CA LEU A 85 3.18 2.47 -0.05
C LEU A 85 4.47 2.13 0.70
N SER A 86 4.50 2.45 2.00
CA SER A 86 5.64 2.15 2.86
C SER A 86 5.43 0.83 3.59
N ALA A 87 6.50 0.08 3.80
CA ALA A 87 6.46 -1.16 4.55
C ALA A 87 7.77 -1.42 5.28
N ILE A 88 7.64 -2.11 6.42
CA ILE A 88 8.77 -2.70 7.12
C ILE A 88 8.75 -4.19 6.79
N SER A 89 9.84 -4.73 6.27
CA SER A 89 9.98 -6.15 5.96
C SER A 89 11.03 -6.80 6.86
N ARG A 90 10.87 -8.10 7.06
CA ARG A 90 11.85 -8.93 7.74
C ARG A 90 12.93 -9.36 6.74
N GLY A 91 14.19 -9.16 7.13
CA GLY A 91 15.38 -9.55 6.39
C GLY A 91 16.16 -10.64 7.12
N GLY A 92 16.78 -11.53 6.36
CA GLY A 92 17.77 -12.45 6.91
C GLY A 92 19.11 -11.77 7.16
N LYS A 93 20.12 -12.58 7.44
CA LYS A 93 21.49 -12.12 7.67
C LYS A 93 22.21 -11.89 6.36
N THR A 94 23.04 -10.85 6.31
CA THR A 94 23.86 -10.54 5.13
C THR A 94 25.34 -10.53 5.51
N PHE A 95 26.21 -10.77 4.53
CA PHE A 95 27.65 -10.71 4.78
C PHE A 95 28.10 -9.34 5.30
N TYR A 96 27.46 -8.28 4.84
CA TYR A 96 27.79 -6.91 5.25
C TYR A 96 27.50 -6.66 6.74
N HIS A 97 26.35 -7.12 7.25
CA HIS A 97 25.96 -6.88 8.65
C HIS A 97 26.44 -7.98 9.61
N ASP A 98 26.49 -9.24 9.16
CA ASP A 98 26.63 -10.40 10.04
C ASP A 98 27.88 -11.26 9.76
N ASN A 99 28.67 -10.94 8.73
CA ASN A 99 29.73 -11.80 8.19
C ASN A 99 29.24 -13.20 7.74
N LYS A 100 27.94 -13.37 7.51
CA LYS A 100 27.34 -14.60 6.98
C LYS A 100 26.01 -14.31 6.30
N ASN A 101 25.62 -15.20 5.40
CA ASN A 101 24.31 -15.15 4.76
C ASN A 101 23.40 -16.22 5.38
N GLU A 102 22.28 -15.81 5.98
CA GLU A 102 21.26 -16.71 6.51
C GLU A 102 19.87 -16.23 6.07
N LYS A 103 18.99 -17.19 5.77
CA LYS A 103 17.57 -16.90 5.52
C LYS A 103 16.89 -16.38 6.79
N VAL A 104 15.74 -15.75 6.60
CA VAL A 104 14.81 -15.38 7.68
C VAL A 104 14.47 -16.59 8.55
N LYS A 105 14.54 -16.44 9.87
CA LYS A 105 14.28 -17.49 10.87
C LYS A 105 13.04 -17.26 11.72
N PHE A 106 12.47 -16.06 11.68
CA PHE A 106 11.38 -15.59 12.53
C PHE A 106 11.75 -15.59 14.02
N ASP A 107 12.99 -15.20 14.31
CA ASP A 107 13.51 -15.01 15.66
C ASP A 107 14.05 -13.57 15.85
N ASP A 108 14.64 -13.31 17.01
CA ASP A 108 15.22 -12.02 17.38
C ASP A 108 16.56 -11.73 16.67
N THR A 109 17.04 -12.64 15.83
CA THR A 109 18.28 -12.49 15.06
C THR A 109 18.06 -12.03 13.63
N ASP A 110 16.80 -11.94 13.19
CA ASP A 110 16.44 -11.36 11.90
C ASP A 110 16.53 -9.83 11.93
N HIS A 111 16.77 -9.23 10.77
CA HIS A 111 16.74 -7.79 10.60
C HIS A 111 15.33 -7.29 10.26
N PHE A 112 15.06 -6.04 10.61
CA PHE A 112 13.90 -5.29 10.09
C PHE A 112 14.40 -4.24 9.10
N ILE A 113 13.71 -4.09 7.98
CA ILE A 113 14.12 -3.24 6.85
C ILE A 113 12.94 -2.34 6.50
N SER A 114 13.08 -1.04 6.71
CA SER A 114 12.07 -0.04 6.35
C SER A 114 12.37 0.50 4.96
N ASP A 115 11.47 0.28 3.99
CA ASP A 115 11.59 0.80 2.61
C ASP A 115 12.97 0.59 1.98
N GLY A 116 13.58 -0.58 2.24
CA GLY A 116 14.90 -0.96 1.73
C GLY A 116 16.09 -0.54 2.60
N MET A 117 15.86 0.12 3.74
CA MET A 117 16.91 0.54 4.68
C MET A 117 16.85 -0.26 5.99
N THR A 118 17.96 -0.87 6.39
CA THR A 118 18.04 -1.67 7.62
C THR A 118 17.76 -0.81 8.86
N LEU A 119 16.94 -1.33 9.77
CA LEU A 119 16.66 -0.75 11.07
C LEU A 119 17.66 -1.31 12.10
N ILE A 120 18.42 -0.40 12.70
CA ILE A 120 19.41 -0.70 13.74
C ILE A 120 18.78 -0.41 15.10
N PRO A 121 18.69 -1.40 16.02
CA PRO A 121 18.20 -1.16 17.37
C PRO A 121 19.19 -0.27 18.13
N VAL A 122 18.70 0.85 18.63
CA VAL A 122 19.52 1.83 19.37
C VAL A 122 19.17 1.86 20.86
N ASN A 123 17.98 1.37 21.24
CA ASN A 123 17.57 1.25 22.63
C ASN A 123 16.57 0.10 22.79
N GLY A 124 16.96 -0.96 23.49
CA GLY A 124 16.19 -2.20 23.61
C GLY A 124 16.78 -3.35 22.78
N SER A 125 16.24 -4.55 22.98
CA SER A 125 16.65 -5.75 22.25
C SER A 125 15.87 -5.87 20.94
N ASN A 126 16.52 -6.31 19.87
CA ASN A 126 15.88 -6.48 18.57
C ASN A 126 14.56 -7.29 18.67
N GLY A 127 13.49 -6.75 18.11
CA GLY A 127 12.14 -7.33 18.13
C GLY A 127 11.38 -7.22 19.45
N ALA A 128 12.01 -6.77 20.55
CA ALA A 128 11.34 -6.66 21.85
C ALA A 128 10.38 -5.45 21.92
N GLU A 129 9.40 -5.52 22.81
CA GLU A 129 8.45 -4.42 23.03
C GLU A 129 9.17 -3.11 23.37
N GLY A 130 8.78 -2.02 22.70
CA GLY A 130 9.29 -0.69 22.99
C GLY A 130 10.70 -0.42 22.49
N THR A 131 11.32 -1.35 21.75
CA THR A 131 12.64 -1.14 21.17
C THR A 131 12.61 -0.01 20.16
N GLU A 132 13.56 0.90 20.29
CA GLU A 132 13.75 2.02 19.39
C GLU A 132 14.79 1.67 18.33
N TYR A 133 14.49 1.99 17.08
CA TYR A 133 15.38 1.79 15.95
C TYR A 133 15.65 3.11 15.21
N ARG A 134 16.78 3.10 14.50
CA ARG A 134 17.15 4.10 13.49
C ARG A 134 17.49 3.41 12.19
N THR A 135 17.33 4.11 11.07
CA THR A 135 17.81 3.60 9.79
C THR A 135 19.34 3.64 9.76
N GLU A 136 19.95 2.64 9.14
CA GLU A 136 21.40 2.55 8.95
C GLU A 136 21.99 3.81 8.31
N ILE A 137 21.39 4.28 7.21
CA ILE A 137 21.58 5.65 6.74
C ILE A 137 20.50 6.51 7.39
N GLU A 138 20.92 7.46 8.22
CA GLU A 138 20.02 8.26 9.06
C GLU A 138 18.97 9.03 8.22
N SER A 139 17.70 8.84 8.58
CA SER A 139 16.52 9.46 7.96
C SER A 139 15.83 10.48 8.88
N TYR A 140 16.27 10.56 10.14
CA TYR A 140 15.64 11.27 11.27
C TYR A 140 14.26 10.74 11.64
N VAL A 141 13.93 9.53 11.21
CA VAL A 141 12.71 8.81 11.61
C VAL A 141 13.04 7.89 12.79
N ARG A 142 12.18 7.90 13.81
CA ARG A 142 12.31 7.01 14.97
C ARG A 142 11.29 5.90 14.84
N PHE A 143 11.75 4.65 14.80
CA PHE A 143 10.87 3.49 14.73
C PHE A 143 10.80 2.83 16.10
N TYR A 144 9.63 2.30 16.45
CA TYR A 144 9.38 1.59 17.68
C TYR A 144 8.64 0.28 17.39
N SER A 145 9.13 -0.84 17.92
CA SER A 145 8.36 -2.10 17.94
C SER A 145 7.30 -2.05 19.04
N ARG A 146 6.10 -2.54 18.72
CA ARG A 146 4.93 -2.54 19.60
C ARG A 146 4.19 -3.88 19.51
N GLY A 147 3.66 -4.34 20.64
CA GLY A 147 3.09 -5.66 20.82
C GLY A 147 4.05 -6.81 20.48
N ARG A 148 3.59 -8.04 20.69
CA ARG A 148 4.35 -9.24 20.32
C ARG A 148 3.45 -10.31 19.73
N ILE A 149 3.92 -10.93 18.66
CA ILE A 149 3.44 -12.20 18.13
C ILE A 149 4.62 -13.16 18.13
N GLY A 150 4.62 -14.14 19.03
CA GLY A 150 5.78 -15.01 19.25
C GLY A 150 7.05 -14.21 19.57
N ASN A 151 8.10 -14.39 18.77
CA ASN A 151 9.36 -13.66 18.88
C ASN A 151 9.44 -12.40 18.01
N SER A 152 8.29 -11.94 17.49
CA SER A 152 8.21 -10.84 16.55
C SER A 152 7.42 -9.66 17.10
N PRO A 153 7.73 -8.42 16.70
CA PRO A 153 6.84 -7.29 16.91
C PRO A 153 5.47 -7.57 16.29
N GLU A 154 4.41 -7.24 17.02
CA GLU A 154 3.06 -7.30 16.45
C GLU A 154 2.89 -6.21 15.38
N ARG A 155 3.39 -5.01 15.66
CA ARG A 155 3.32 -3.82 14.81
C ARG A 155 4.53 -2.92 15.03
N PHE A 156 4.68 -1.93 14.16
CA PHE A 156 5.66 -0.85 14.33
C PHE A 156 4.98 0.51 14.32
N GLU A 157 5.60 1.46 15.01
CA GLU A 157 5.25 2.88 14.97
C GLU A 157 6.47 3.67 14.49
N ALA A 158 6.29 4.60 13.57
CA ALA A 158 7.35 5.49 13.10
C ALA A 158 6.97 6.95 13.37
N GLN A 159 7.85 7.66 14.08
CA GLN A 159 7.74 9.10 14.30
C GLN A 159 8.62 9.81 13.27
N MET A 160 7.97 10.52 12.35
CA MET A 160 8.61 11.22 11.24
C MET A 160 9.16 12.58 11.68
N LYS A 161 10.13 13.11 10.92
CA LYS A 161 10.74 14.42 11.17
C LYS A 161 9.73 15.59 11.22
N ASN A 162 8.64 15.48 10.47
CA ASN A 162 7.57 16.49 10.42
C ASN A 162 6.54 16.35 11.56
N GLY A 163 6.77 15.46 12.54
CA GLY A 163 5.85 15.21 13.65
C GLY A 163 4.72 14.23 13.33
N SER A 164 4.58 13.79 12.08
CA SER A 164 3.60 12.75 11.73
C SER A 164 3.97 11.40 12.35
N ILE A 165 2.96 10.63 12.70
CA ILE A 165 3.09 9.27 13.21
C ILE A 165 2.52 8.31 12.15
N ALA A 166 3.34 7.37 11.69
CA ALA A 166 2.90 6.25 10.88
C ALA A 166 2.85 4.97 11.70
N GLU A 167 1.84 4.16 11.44
CA GLU A 167 1.62 2.87 12.09
C GLU A 167 1.68 1.77 11.03
N TYR A 168 2.41 0.70 11.30
CA TYR A 168 2.65 -0.41 10.38
C TYR A 168 2.16 -1.71 10.99
N GLY A 169 1.31 -2.44 10.27
CA GLY A 169 0.80 -3.71 10.76
C GLY A 169 -0.18 -3.58 11.93
N SER A 170 -0.76 -2.40 12.21
CA SER A 170 -1.74 -2.24 13.31
C SER A 170 -2.99 -3.10 13.10
N ASN A 171 -3.36 -3.38 11.85
CA ASN A 171 -4.46 -4.28 11.52
C ASN A 171 -3.92 -5.64 11.01
N PRO A 172 -4.56 -6.78 11.30
CA PRO A 172 -4.14 -8.08 10.79
C PRO A 172 -3.98 -8.16 9.27
N ASN A 173 -4.86 -7.49 8.51
CA ASN A 173 -4.75 -7.44 7.06
C ASN A 173 -3.56 -6.61 6.55
N SER A 174 -2.95 -5.77 7.37
CA SER A 174 -1.75 -5.00 7.02
C SER A 174 -0.43 -5.73 7.35
N ARG A 175 -0.51 -7.01 7.71
CA ARG A 175 0.65 -7.88 7.97
C ARG A 175 0.67 -8.99 6.94
N TYR A 176 1.79 -9.16 6.26
CA TYR A 176 1.98 -10.32 5.40
C TYR A 176 2.57 -11.48 6.20
N ASN A 177 1.89 -12.61 6.16
CA ASN A 177 2.28 -13.84 6.84
C ASN A 177 2.62 -14.91 5.80
N THR A 178 3.67 -15.68 6.06
CA THR A 178 4.02 -16.82 5.20
C THR A 178 3.28 -18.07 5.64
N LEU A 179 3.30 -19.10 4.80
CA LEU A 179 2.89 -20.45 5.20
C LEU A 179 4.09 -21.21 5.76
N GLU A 180 3.86 -22.00 6.79
CA GLU A 180 4.80 -22.99 7.32
C GLU A 180 4.19 -24.39 7.31
N ARG A 181 5.05 -25.41 7.39
CA ARG A 181 4.61 -26.81 7.43
C ARG A 181 4.79 -27.36 8.83
N ASN A 182 3.67 -27.60 9.52
CA ASN A 182 3.62 -28.18 10.86
C ASN A 182 2.92 -29.54 10.80
N ASN A 183 3.57 -30.61 11.27
CA ASN A 183 3.00 -31.97 11.32
C ASN A 183 2.31 -32.43 10.01
N ASN A 184 2.92 -32.12 8.86
CA ASN A 184 2.40 -32.38 7.50
C ASN A 184 1.17 -31.56 7.05
N ALA A 185 0.71 -30.60 7.84
CA ALA A 185 -0.26 -29.58 7.41
C ALA A 185 0.46 -28.29 6.97
N LEU A 186 -0.08 -27.60 5.97
CA LEU A 186 0.31 -26.23 5.64
C LEU A 186 -0.56 -25.29 6.47
N GLU A 187 0.09 -24.46 7.29
CA GLU A 187 -0.56 -23.54 8.23
C GLU A 187 0.01 -22.13 8.06
N ILE A 188 -0.73 -21.14 8.53
CA ILE A 188 -0.27 -19.75 8.52
C ILE A 188 0.77 -19.59 9.63
N LYS A 189 1.92 -19.02 9.28
CA LYS A 189 2.90 -18.58 10.26
C LYS A 189 2.45 -17.25 10.87
N GLU A 190 2.13 -17.26 12.16
CA GLU A 190 1.61 -16.07 12.86
C GLU A 190 2.61 -14.91 12.90
N GLU A 191 3.92 -15.20 12.96
CA GLU A 191 4.94 -14.16 12.88
C GLU A 191 4.97 -13.49 11.49
N PRO A 192 4.82 -12.15 11.40
CA PRO A 192 4.80 -11.47 10.12
C PRO A 192 6.16 -11.49 9.41
N LEU A 193 6.11 -11.63 8.08
CA LEU A 193 7.23 -11.36 7.18
C LEU A 193 7.31 -9.87 6.81
N SER A 194 6.17 -9.17 6.75
CA SER A 194 6.15 -7.71 6.60
C SER A 194 4.99 -7.05 7.35
N TRP A 195 5.21 -5.79 7.72
CA TRP A 195 4.25 -4.87 8.30
C TRP A 195 4.10 -3.70 7.35
N ASN A 196 3.00 -3.68 6.61
CA ASN A 196 2.70 -2.58 5.70
C ASN A 196 2.09 -1.41 6.47
N ILE A 197 2.28 -0.20 5.97
CA ILE A 197 1.65 0.99 6.55
C ILE A 197 0.14 0.77 6.63
N SER A 198 -0.43 1.06 7.78
CA SER A 198 -1.84 0.85 8.10
C SER A 198 -2.55 2.17 8.40
N LYS A 199 -1.81 3.14 8.94
CA LYS A 199 -2.31 4.49 9.21
C LYS A 199 -1.16 5.50 9.24
N ILE A 200 -1.44 6.73 8.82
CA ILE A 200 -0.57 7.89 9.07
C ILE A 200 -1.42 9.04 9.60
N THR A 201 -0.92 9.73 10.63
CA THR A 201 -1.59 10.87 11.28
C THR A 201 -0.62 12.04 11.39
N ASP A 202 -1.04 13.26 11.03
CA ASP A 202 -0.24 14.48 11.27
C ASP A 202 -0.43 15.04 12.68
N GLU A 203 0.36 16.07 13.01
CA GLU A 203 0.30 16.79 14.28
C GLU A 203 -1.06 17.49 14.55
N PHE A 204 -1.87 17.71 13.51
CA PHE A 204 -3.21 18.31 13.60
C PHE A 204 -4.32 17.26 13.70
N GLY A 205 -3.96 15.98 13.78
CA GLY A 205 -4.89 14.86 13.86
C GLY A 205 -5.53 14.46 12.54
N ASN A 206 -5.14 15.05 11.39
CA ASN A 206 -5.59 14.57 10.09
C ASN A 206 -4.93 13.23 9.80
N TYR A 207 -5.68 12.28 9.23
CA TYR A 207 -5.16 10.95 9.03
C TYR A 207 -5.65 10.29 7.73
N MET A 208 -4.89 9.26 7.35
CA MET A 208 -5.25 8.31 6.30
C MET A 208 -5.03 6.89 6.79
N THR A 209 -5.84 5.95 6.33
CA THR A 209 -5.75 4.52 6.64
C THR A 209 -5.63 3.69 5.37
N PHE A 210 -4.88 2.60 5.46
CA PHE A 210 -4.58 1.70 4.36
C PHE A 210 -5.14 0.31 4.68
N THR A 211 -5.92 -0.23 3.75
CA THR A 211 -6.58 -1.53 3.86
C THR A 211 -6.08 -2.43 2.75
N TYR A 212 -5.77 -3.68 3.08
CA TYR A 212 -5.23 -4.66 2.15
C TYR A 212 -6.15 -5.87 2.03
N ILE A 213 -6.18 -6.45 0.83
CA ILE A 213 -6.58 -7.85 0.63
C ILE A 213 -5.42 -8.70 1.13
N ASN A 214 -5.71 -9.59 2.07
CA ASN A 214 -4.76 -10.56 2.59
C ASN A 214 -5.40 -11.95 2.51
N ASN A 215 -5.07 -12.69 1.45
CA ASN A 215 -5.50 -14.06 1.27
C ASN A 215 -4.33 -14.99 1.56
N SER A 216 -4.23 -15.45 2.80
CA SER A 216 -3.17 -16.34 3.26
C SER A 216 -3.18 -17.70 2.56
N THR A 217 -4.27 -18.08 1.87
CA THR A 217 -4.39 -19.36 1.15
C THR A 217 -3.73 -19.30 -0.23
N THR A 218 -3.96 -18.22 -0.97
CA THR A 218 -3.37 -18.00 -2.30
C THR A 218 -2.04 -17.26 -2.23
N GLY A 219 -1.76 -16.59 -1.11
CA GLY A 219 -0.61 -15.72 -0.91
C GLY A 219 -0.82 -14.29 -1.40
N ASP A 220 -2.05 -13.94 -1.82
CA ASP A 220 -2.34 -12.61 -2.35
C ASP A 220 -2.30 -11.57 -1.22
N PHE A 221 -1.48 -10.55 -1.43
CA PHE A 221 -1.32 -9.46 -0.49
C PHE A 221 -1.24 -8.14 -1.25
N LEU A 222 -2.39 -7.47 -1.38
CA LEU A 222 -2.59 -6.35 -2.29
C LEU A 222 -3.25 -5.19 -1.56
N ILE A 223 -2.83 -3.95 -1.84
CA ILE A 223 -3.56 -2.77 -1.36
C ILE A 223 -4.96 -2.79 -1.95
N SER A 224 -5.98 -2.49 -1.16
CA SER A 224 -7.38 -2.49 -1.62
C SER A 224 -8.00 -1.11 -1.53
N GLU A 225 -7.74 -0.40 -0.43
CA GLU A 225 -8.35 0.91 -0.22
C GLU A 225 -7.43 1.81 0.60
N ILE A 226 -7.39 3.09 0.24
CA ILE A 226 -6.79 4.16 1.04
C ILE A 226 -7.88 5.17 1.34
N ASN A 227 -8.27 5.27 2.60
CA ASN A 227 -9.23 6.25 3.08
C ASN A 227 -8.46 7.44 3.66
N TYR A 228 -8.78 8.66 3.23
CA TYR A 228 -8.10 9.89 3.68
C TYR A 228 -9.10 11.01 3.94
N THR A 229 -8.65 12.15 4.48
CA THR A 229 -9.48 13.29 5.00
C THR A 229 -10.12 13.06 6.38
N GLY A 230 -9.75 11.99 7.07
CA GLY A 230 -10.17 11.79 8.46
C GLY A 230 -9.49 12.78 9.40
N ASN A 231 -10.12 13.12 10.52
CA ASN A 231 -9.51 13.89 11.59
C ASN A 231 -9.90 13.35 12.97
N VAL A 232 -8.90 12.99 13.79
CA VAL A 232 -9.11 12.38 15.12
C VAL A 232 -9.78 13.36 16.08
N ALA A 233 -9.30 14.60 16.16
CA ALA A 233 -9.78 15.59 17.12
C ALA A 233 -11.21 16.06 16.82
N ALA A 234 -11.56 16.15 15.53
CA ALA A 234 -12.90 16.50 15.08
C ALA A 234 -13.87 15.30 15.03
N ASN A 235 -13.40 14.09 15.34
CA ASN A 235 -14.14 12.83 15.14
C ASN A 235 -14.71 12.69 13.71
N GLN A 236 -13.94 13.16 12.72
CA GLN A 236 -14.31 13.14 11.32
C GLN A 236 -13.79 11.85 10.69
N ALA A 237 -14.72 11.02 10.20
CA ALA A 237 -14.35 9.88 9.37
C ALA A 237 -13.84 10.35 7.98
N PRO A 238 -12.90 9.61 7.36
CA PRO A 238 -12.53 9.84 5.96
C PRO A 238 -13.76 9.88 5.05
N TYR A 239 -13.87 10.92 4.22
CA TYR A 239 -14.94 11.02 3.21
C TYR A 239 -14.43 10.86 1.77
N ASN A 240 -13.10 10.87 1.57
CA ASN A 240 -12.48 10.55 0.30
C ASN A 240 -11.70 9.23 0.40
N LYS A 241 -11.65 8.52 -0.72
CA LYS A 241 -10.92 7.26 -0.82
C LYS A 241 -10.35 7.00 -2.20
N VAL A 242 -9.29 6.19 -2.23
CA VAL A 242 -8.72 5.57 -3.44
C VAL A 242 -8.98 4.08 -3.33
N VAL A 243 -9.59 3.49 -4.35
CA VAL A 243 -9.94 2.07 -4.41
C VAL A 243 -9.10 1.40 -5.50
N PHE A 244 -8.54 0.24 -5.18
CA PHE A 244 -7.78 -0.61 -6.09
C PHE A 244 -8.62 -1.85 -6.38
N GLU A 245 -8.97 -2.02 -7.66
CA GLU A 245 -9.76 -3.16 -8.15
C GLU A 245 -8.87 -4.08 -8.96
N TYR A 246 -9.00 -5.39 -8.73
CA TYR A 246 -8.23 -6.44 -9.39
C TYR A 246 -9.22 -7.39 -10.06
N GLU A 247 -8.92 -7.79 -11.30
CA GLU A 247 -9.67 -8.82 -12.02
C GLU A 247 -8.93 -10.17 -11.92
N ASP A 248 -9.70 -11.24 -11.78
CA ASP A 248 -9.21 -12.64 -11.77
C ASP A 248 -8.93 -13.19 -13.18
#